data_AF-A0A7C9EV43-F1
#
_entry.id   AF-A0A7C9EV43-F1
#
_cell.length_a   1.000
_cell.length_b   1.000
_cell.length_c   1.000
_cell.angle_alpha   90.00
_cell.angle_beta   90.00
_cell.angle_gamma   90.00
#
_symmetry.space_group_name_H-M   'P 1'
#
loop_
_entity.id
_entity.type
_entity.pdbx_description
1 polymer ?
#
loop_
_entity_poly.entity_id
_entity_poly.type
_entity_poly.pdbx_seq_one_letter_code
_entity_poly.pdbx_strand_id
1 'polypeptide(L)'
;MKGLWLWSVPLKRTALDGTEYNLILLDSEGIDAYDQTGTYSTQIFSLAVLLSSMFIYNQMGGIDEAALDRLSLVTEMAKHIRVRASGGRTTASELGQFSPIFVWLLRVTSLTLSD
;
A
#
# COMPACT_ATOMS: atom_id res chain seq x y z
N MET A 1 -8.79 -3.40 14.34
CA MET A 1 -8.79 -1.96 14.69
C MET A 1 -8.79 -1.27 13.35
N LYS A 2 -9.82 -0.47 13.01
CA LYS A 2 -10.00 0.06 11.65
C LYS A 2 -9.31 1.40 11.47
N GLY A 3 -8.42 1.50 10.47
CA GLY A 3 -7.84 2.80 10.13
C GLY A 3 -6.50 2.81 9.41
N LEU A 4 -5.96 4.01 9.38
CA LEU A 4 -4.68 4.39 8.83
C LEU A 4 -3.96 5.21 9.91
N TRP A 5 -2.76 4.80 10.30
CA TRP A 5 -1.97 5.43 11.34
C TRP A 5 -0.76 6.10 10.73
N LEU A 6 -0.52 7.34 11.14
CA LEU A 6 0.66 8.09 10.77
C LEU A 6 1.58 8.16 11.97
N TRP A 7 2.87 7.86 11.77
CA TRP A 7 3.86 8.16 12.78
C TRP A 7 3.97 9.68 12.98
N SER A 8 3.77 10.14 14.22
CA SER A 8 3.53 11.54 14.56
C SER A 8 4.72 12.47 14.35
N VAL A 9 5.95 11.93 14.32
CA VAL A 9 7.18 12.71 14.21
C VAL A 9 7.95 12.30 12.96
N PRO A 10 8.01 13.13 11.91
CA PRO A 10 8.76 12.82 10.70
C PRO A 10 10.24 12.53 11.01
N LEU A 11 10.76 11.45 10.43
CA LEU A 11 12.14 11.02 10.63
C LEU A 11 13.01 11.70 9.57
N LYS A 12 13.89 12.61 9.99
CA LYS A 12 14.87 13.21 9.06
C LYS A 12 15.86 12.14 8.57
N ARG A 13 16.13 12.13 7.28
CA ARG A 13 17.03 11.20 6.59
C ARG A 13 17.80 11.94 5.50
N THR A 14 19.01 11.46 5.23
CA THR A 14 19.85 11.93 4.13
C THR A 14 19.89 10.83 3.07
N ALA A 15 19.58 11.17 1.83
CA ALA A 15 19.73 10.28 0.69
C ALA A 15 21.21 10.07 0.35
N LEU A 16 21.52 9.07 -0.49
CA LEU A 16 22.90 8.76 -0.90
C LEU A 16 23.58 9.92 -1.64
N ASP A 17 22.80 10.80 -2.26
CA ASP A 17 23.27 11.99 -2.96
C ASP A 17 23.46 13.23 -2.05
N GLY A 18 23.21 13.08 -0.74
CA GLY A 18 23.30 14.16 0.24
C GLY A 18 22.00 14.96 0.45
N THR A 19 20.92 14.64 -0.26
CA THR A 19 19.64 15.35 -0.12
C THR A 19 18.93 14.97 1.18
N GLU A 20 18.55 15.96 1.99
CA GLU A 20 17.74 15.77 3.19
C GLU A 20 16.26 15.57 2.84
N TYR A 21 15.60 14.62 3.49
CA TYR A 21 14.16 14.39 3.37
C TYR A 21 13.54 13.94 4.69
N ASN A 22 12.22 14.09 4.79
CA ASN A 22 11.44 13.61 5.92
C ASN A 22 10.77 12.29 5.56
N LEU A 23 11.12 11.22 6.26
CA LEU A 23 10.46 9.94 6.18
C LEU A 23 9.25 9.92 7.12
N ILE A 24 8.07 9.70 6.55
CA ILE A 24 6.82 9.53 7.29
C ILE A 24 6.38 8.08 7.12
N LEU A 25 6.07 7.41 8.22
CA LEU A 25 5.59 6.03 8.22
C LEU A 25 4.07 6.03 8.29
N LEU A 26 3.47 5.30 7.36
CA LEU A 26 2.04 5.07 7.26
C LEU A 26 1.78 3.58 7.49
N ASP A 27 1.02 3.26 8.53
CA ASP A 27 0.59 1.89 8.81
C ASP A 27 -0.91 1.78 8.54
N SER A 28 -1.34 0.71 7.88
CA SER A 28 -2.74 0.49 7.50
C SER A 28 -3.21 -0.86 8.03
N GLU A 29 -4.46 -0.95 8.49
CA GLU A 29 -5.07 -2.26 8.76
C GLU A 29 -5.07 -3.12 7.47
N GLY A 30 -4.72 -4.40 7.60
CA GLY A 30 -4.68 -5.34 6.48
C GLY A 30 -6.06 -5.58 5.86
N ILE A 31 -6.08 -5.89 4.56
CA ILE A 31 -7.31 -6.21 3.79
C ILE A 31 -8.07 -7.41 4.38
N ASP A 32 -7.38 -8.30 5.10
CA ASP A 32 -7.93 -9.58 5.58
C ASP A 32 -8.62 -9.52 6.96
N ALA A 33 -8.92 -8.33 7.51
CA ALA A 33 -9.65 -8.27 8.78
C ALA A 33 -11.06 -8.88 8.61
N TYR A 34 -11.32 -9.93 9.38
CA TYR A 34 -12.41 -10.92 9.28
C TYR A 34 -13.86 -10.38 9.40
N ASP A 35 -14.06 -9.07 9.59
CA ASP A 35 -15.39 -8.46 9.83
C ASP A 35 -15.88 -7.54 8.69
N GLN A 36 -15.13 -7.39 7.61
CA GLN A 36 -15.29 -6.25 6.70
C GLN A 36 -16.33 -6.49 5.60
N THR A 37 -17.13 -5.46 5.30
CA THR A 37 -17.66 -5.30 3.95
C THR A 37 -16.48 -5.02 3.05
N GLY A 38 -16.21 -5.87 2.05
CA GLY A 38 -14.97 -5.80 1.24
C GLY A 38 -14.66 -4.40 0.69
N THR A 39 -15.68 -3.56 0.48
CA THR A 39 -15.53 -2.18 0.01
C THR A 39 -14.72 -1.28 0.96
N TYR A 40 -14.87 -1.40 2.29
CA TYR A 40 -14.18 -0.51 3.24
C TYR A 40 -12.67 -0.80 3.31
N SER A 41 -12.28 -2.08 3.39
CA SER A 41 -10.87 -2.49 3.38
C SER A 41 -10.20 -2.05 2.10
N THR A 42 -10.88 -2.23 0.96
CA THR A 42 -10.35 -1.78 -0.34
C THR A 42 -10.15 -0.27 -0.37
N GLN A 43 -11.06 0.53 0.20
CA GLN A 43 -10.92 2.00 0.23
C GLN A 43 -9.74 2.46 1.09
N ILE A 44 -9.58 1.93 2.31
CA ILE A 44 -8.45 2.27 3.20
C ILE A 44 -7.12 1.88 2.55
N PHE A 45 -7.07 0.68 1.97
CA PHE A 45 -5.87 0.19 1.32
C PHE A 45 -5.55 0.97 0.03
N SER A 46 -6.55 1.33 -0.79
CA SER A 46 -6.35 2.25 -1.92
C SER A 46 -5.84 3.60 -1.45
N LEU A 47 -6.35 4.17 -0.36
CA LEU A 47 -5.85 5.42 0.19
C LEU A 47 -4.38 5.30 0.65
N ALA A 48 -4.01 4.20 1.29
CA ALA A 48 -2.63 3.92 1.67
C ALA A 48 -1.70 3.89 0.43
N VAL A 49 -2.10 3.23 -0.66
CA VAL A 49 -1.35 3.23 -1.93
C VAL A 49 -1.26 4.64 -2.53
N LEU A 50 -2.34 5.43 -2.49
CA LEU A 50 -2.37 6.77 -3.06
C LEU A 50 -1.49 7.79 -2.33
N LEU A 51 -1.42 7.69 -1.00
CA LEU A 51 -0.63 8.58 -0.15
C LEU A 51 0.85 8.21 -0.08
N SER A 52 1.20 6.98 -0.46
CA SER A 52 2.55 6.47 -0.37
C SER A 52 3.42 6.91 -1.55
N SER A 53 4.69 7.24 -1.28
CA SER A 53 5.75 7.25 -2.30
C SER A 53 6.38 5.87 -2.47
N MET A 54 6.30 5.04 -1.43
CA MET A 54 6.70 3.63 -1.41
C MET A 54 5.65 2.84 -0.65
N PHE A 55 5.14 1.78 -1.28
CA PHE A 55 4.12 0.92 -0.71
C PHE A 55 4.68 -0.47 -0.44
N ILE A 56 4.61 -0.89 0.83
CA ILE A 56 5.11 -2.19 1.27
C ILE A 56 3.92 -3.10 1.53
N TYR A 57 3.74 -4.12 0.69
CA TYR A 57 2.71 -5.14 0.87
C TYR A 57 3.28 -6.32 1.65
N ASN A 58 2.86 -6.48 2.89
CA ASN A 58 3.37 -7.47 3.83
C ASN A 58 2.46 -8.71 3.86
N GLN A 59 2.94 -9.83 3.33
CA GLN A 59 2.19 -11.09 3.19
C GLN A 59 2.88 -12.24 3.93
N MET A 60 2.10 -13.13 4.53
CA MET A 60 2.59 -14.41 5.03
C MET A 60 2.56 -15.45 3.91
N GLY A 61 3.62 -16.25 3.81
CA GLY A 61 3.72 -17.30 2.78
C GLY A 61 4.18 -16.76 1.42
N GLY A 62 4.07 -17.62 0.41
CA GLY A 62 4.38 -17.27 -0.99
C GLY A 62 3.28 -16.45 -1.63
N ILE A 63 3.54 -15.97 -2.85
CA ILE A 63 2.55 -15.27 -3.68
C ILE A 63 1.46 -16.27 -4.09
N ASP A 64 0.21 -15.93 -3.80
CA ASP A 64 -0.97 -16.69 -4.18
C ASP A 64 -1.91 -15.86 -5.08
N GLU A 65 -2.86 -16.53 -5.72
CA GLU A 65 -3.83 -15.89 -6.62
C GLU A 65 -4.67 -14.84 -5.88
N ALA A 66 -5.08 -15.14 -4.65
CA ALA A 66 -5.87 -14.23 -3.84
C ALA A 66 -5.11 -12.91 -3.55
N ALA A 67 -3.79 -12.93 -3.35
CA ALA A 67 -3.01 -11.70 -3.20
C ALA A 67 -2.91 -10.89 -4.49
N LEU A 68 -2.79 -11.55 -5.64
CA LEU A 68 -2.81 -10.89 -6.94
C LEU A 68 -4.16 -10.21 -7.21
N ASP A 69 -5.27 -10.90 -6.91
CA ASP A 69 -6.63 -10.34 -7.05
C ASP A 69 -6.83 -9.11 -6.17
N ARG A 70 -6.37 -9.17 -4.91
CA ARG A 70 -6.43 -8.03 -3.98
C ARG A 70 -5.63 -6.83 -4.50
N LEU A 71 -4.40 -7.04 -4.96
CA LEU A 71 -3.57 -5.97 -5.52
C LEU A 71 -4.17 -5.39 -6.80
N SER A 72 -4.76 -6.22 -7.65
CA SER A 72 -5.45 -5.79 -8.87
C SER A 72 -6.64 -4.89 -8.54
N LEU A 73 -7.53 -5.34 -7.67
CA LEU A 73 -8.71 -4.57 -7.24
C LEU A 73 -8.32 -3.21 -6.66
N VAL A 74 -7.29 -3.17 -5.81
CA VAL A 74 -6.82 -1.94 -5.19
C VAL A 74 -6.25 -0.99 -6.22
N THR A 75 -5.46 -1.51 -7.16
CA THR A 75 -4.81 -0.71 -8.20
C THR A 75 -5.87 -0.03 -9.06
N GLU A 76 -6.94 -0.75 -9.42
CA GLU A 76 -8.07 -0.18 -10.16
C GLU A 76 -8.83 0.87 -9.35
N MET A 77 -9.08 0.61 -8.06
CA MET A 77 -9.71 1.58 -7.17
C MET A 77 -8.87 2.85 -6.98
N ALA A 78 -7.55 2.72 -6.84
CA ALA A 78 -6.62 3.84 -6.74
C ALA A 78 -6.62 4.68 -8.04
N LYS A 79 -6.59 4.03 -9.22
CA LYS A 79 -6.72 4.72 -10.52
C LYS A 79 -8.05 5.47 -10.61
N HIS A 80 -9.16 4.81 -10.27
CA HIS A 80 -10.49 5.43 -10.30
C HIS A 80 -10.58 6.65 -9.39
N ILE A 81 -10.04 6.58 -8.17
CA ILE A 81 -10.01 7.71 -7.23
C ILE A 81 -9.16 8.85 -7.80
N ARG A 82 -7.97 8.58 -8.35
CA ARG A 82 -7.11 9.61 -8.95
C ARG A 82 -7.78 10.33 -10.12
N VAL A 83 -8.40 9.59 -11.05
CA VAL A 83 -9.09 10.16 -12.21
C VAL A 83 -10.27 11.03 -11.80
N ARG A 84 -11.04 10.59 -10.80
CA ARG A 84 -12.16 11.39 -10.25
C ARG A 84 -11.66 12.65 -9.56
N ALA A 85 -10.62 12.53 -8.74
CA ALA A 85 -10.02 13.66 -8.02
C ALA A 85 -9.44 14.73 -8.96
N SER A 86 -8.93 14.33 -10.13
CA SER A 86 -8.43 15.26 -11.14
C SER A 86 -9.50 15.83 -12.08
N GLY A 87 -10.78 15.60 -11.80
CA GLY A 87 -11.90 16.09 -12.62
C GLY A 87 -11.93 15.46 -14.03
N GLY A 88 -11.42 14.23 -14.18
CA GLY A 88 -11.43 13.49 -15.45
C GLY A 88 -10.40 13.97 -16.48
N ARG A 89 -9.43 14.81 -16.09
CA ARG A 89 -8.45 15.42 -17.00
C ARG A 89 -7.14 14.66 -17.13
N THR A 90 -6.93 13.60 -16.34
CA THR A 90 -5.65 12.87 -16.29
C THR A 90 -5.66 11.66 -17.21
N THR A 91 -4.62 11.52 -18.03
CA THR A 91 -4.42 10.35 -18.90
C THR A 91 -3.81 9.17 -18.14
N ALA A 92 -3.98 7.94 -18.63
CA ALA A 92 -3.42 6.75 -17.99
C ALA A 92 -1.88 6.81 -17.82
N SER A 93 -1.18 7.50 -18.73
CA SER A 93 0.27 7.72 -18.68
C SER A 93 0.68 8.58 -17.48
N GLU A 94 -0.08 9.66 -17.21
CA GLU A 94 0.16 10.55 -16.07
C GLU A 94 -0.11 9.86 -14.74
N LEU A 95 -1.04 8.88 -14.68
CA LEU A 95 -1.28 8.08 -13.47
C LEU A 95 -0.08 7.21 -13.10
N GLY A 96 0.65 6.71 -14.10
CA GLY A 96 1.86 5.92 -13.89
C GLY A 96 2.96 6.69 -13.16
N GLN A 97 3.10 7.99 -13.46
CA GLN A 97 4.10 8.87 -12.83
C GLN A 97 3.91 9.01 -11.31
N PHE A 98 2.70 8.83 -10.81
CA PHE A 98 2.39 8.96 -9.38
C PHE A 98 2.19 7.61 -8.68
N SER A 99 2.58 6.50 -9.32
CA SER A 99 2.51 5.18 -8.69
C SER A 99 3.66 5.03 -7.69
N PRO A 100 3.40 4.54 -6.46
CA PRO A 100 4.46 4.32 -5.49
C PRO A 100 5.43 3.25 -5.97
N ILE A 101 6.66 3.30 -5.45
CA ILE A 101 7.56 2.14 -5.50
C ILE A 101 6.88 1.00 -4.75
N PHE A 102 6.69 -0.15 -5.41
CA PHE A 102 6.06 -1.32 -4.80
C PHE A 102 7.10 -2.30 -4.27
N VAL A 103 6.95 -2.70 -3.00
CA VAL A 103 7.77 -3.76 -2.38
C VAL A 103 6.85 -4.82 -1.80
N TRP A 104 7.03 -6.06 -2.23
CA TRP A 104 6.32 -7.22 -1.67
C TRP A 104 7.19 -7.90 -0.63
N LEU A 105 6.82 -7.75 0.64
CA LEU A 105 7.49 -8.39 1.76
C LEU A 105 6.82 -9.74 2.04
N LEU A 106 7.47 -10.83 1.63
CA LEU A 106 7.02 -12.20 1.92
C LEU A 106 7.64 -12.68 3.24
N ARG A 107 6.78 -12.94 4.24
CA ARG A 107 7.16 -13.47 5.54
C ARG A 107 7.05 -14.99 5.53
N VAL A 108 8.12 -15.66 5.96
CA VAL A 108 8.16 -17.12 6.12
C VAL A 108 7.99 -17.46 7.60
N THR A 109 7.12 -18.41 7.94
CA THR A 109 7.08 -19.01 9.28
C THR A 109 8.10 -20.14 9.39
N SER A 110 9.09 -20.02 10.27
CA SER A 110 10.11 -21.05 10.52
C SER A 110 9.67 -22.14 11.51
N LEU A 111 8.39 -22.55 11.47
CA LEU A 111 7.86 -23.61 12.36
C LEU A 111 7.68 -24.91 11.57
N THR A 112 8.80 -25.55 11.26
CA THR A 112 8.89 -27.01 11.14
C THR A 112 9.66 -27.51 12.36
N LEU A 113 8.96 -27.61 13.50
CA LEU A 113 9.30 -28.60 14.51
C LEU A 113 8.56 -29.86 14.09
N SER A 114 9.24 -30.65 13.26
CA SER A 114 8.87 -32.04 13.04
C SER A 114 9.44 -32.81 14.23
N ASP A 115 8.57 -33.31 15.10
CA ASP A 115 8.90 -34.44 15.99
C ASP A 115 9.02 -35.74 15.18
#